data_AF-D2BEV5-F1
#
_entry.id   AF-D2BEV5-F1
#
_cell.length_a   1.000
_cell.length_b   1.000
_cell.length_c   1.000
_cell.angle_alpha   90.00
_cell.angle_beta   90.00
_cell.angle_gamma   90.00
#
_symmetry.space_group_name_H-M   'P 1'
#
loop_
_entity.id
_entity.type
_entity.pdbx_description
1 polymer ?
#
loop_
_entity_poly.entity_id
_entity_poly.type
_entity_poly.pdbx_seq_one_letter_code
_entity_poly.pdbx_strand_id
1 'polypeptide(L)'
;MTVTRFQDLPLADRDRHWDSDEADGRVRAWAGAEEKPSAKFRDAHVWYDGDHPDKFESYKLPIADVIGGELKAVPHAVMAAGAVVQGARGGVDVPAEDVERIKSHLAKYYAKMGETPPWDR
;
A
#
# COMPACT_ATOMS: atom_id res chain seq x y z
N MET A 1 14.68 -7.16 -3.09
CA MET A 1 13.68 -7.50 -2.04
C MET A 1 13.43 -6.33 -1.14
N THR A 2 12.21 -5.82 -1.09
CA THR A 2 11.91 -4.67 -0.22
C THR A 2 10.43 -4.52 0.08
N VAL A 3 9.95 -5.26 1.09
CA VAL A 3 8.83 -4.79 1.91
C VAL A 3 9.23 -3.44 2.48
N THR A 4 8.38 -2.43 2.28
CA THR A 4 8.68 -1.07 2.69
C THR A 4 8.71 -0.97 4.22
N ARG A 5 9.45 0.02 4.73
CA ARG A 5 9.43 0.32 6.16
C ARG A 5 8.01 0.73 6.55
N PHE A 6 7.54 0.25 7.70
CA PHE A 6 6.29 0.74 8.25
C PHE A 6 6.41 2.24 8.56
N GLN A 7 5.65 3.05 7.83
CA GLN A 7 5.67 4.52 7.94
C GLN A 7 4.75 5.07 9.03
N ASP A 8 3.92 4.21 9.63
CA ASP A 8 2.90 4.61 10.61
C ASP A 8 2.01 5.76 10.13
N LEU A 9 1.61 5.72 8.85
CA LEU A 9 0.83 6.79 8.23
C LEU A 9 -0.46 7.07 9.02
N PRO A 10 -0.88 8.33 9.17
CA PRO A 10 -2.18 8.65 9.74
C PRO A 10 -3.29 8.01 8.91
N LEU A 11 -4.39 7.63 9.57
CA LEU A 11 -5.53 7.05 8.87
C LEU A 11 -6.36 8.14 8.22
N ALA A 12 -6.83 7.87 7.01
CA ALA A 12 -7.92 8.60 6.40
C ALA A 12 -9.25 8.27 7.11
N ASP A 13 -10.28 9.07 6.82
CA ASP A 13 -11.65 8.76 7.23
C ASP A 13 -12.09 7.39 6.68
N ARG A 14 -12.80 6.60 7.50
CA ARG A 14 -13.17 5.22 7.19
C ARG A 14 -14.21 5.13 6.06
N ASP A 15 -15.15 6.06 6.02
CA ASP A 15 -16.28 6.04 5.08
C ASP A 15 -15.95 6.80 3.77
N ARG A 16 -14.71 7.28 3.64
CA ARG A 16 -14.27 7.99 2.44
C ARG A 16 -14.25 7.07 1.22
N HIS A 17 -14.88 7.54 0.15
CA HIS A 17 -14.73 6.95 -1.17
C HIS A 17 -13.25 6.97 -1.62
N TRP A 18 -12.76 5.82 -2.08
CA TRP A 18 -11.40 5.65 -2.55
C TRP A 18 -11.39 4.95 -3.91
N ASP A 19 -10.70 5.57 -4.86
CA ASP A 19 -10.41 5.02 -6.17
C ASP A 19 -8.88 4.89 -6.30
N SER A 20 -8.43 3.70 -6.69
CA SER A 20 -7.00 3.39 -6.74
C SER A 20 -6.26 4.17 -7.83
N ASP A 21 -6.88 4.40 -8.98
CA ASP A 21 -6.25 5.06 -10.12
C ASP A 21 -6.15 6.56 -9.86
N GLU A 22 -7.21 7.15 -9.29
CA GLU A 22 -7.15 8.55 -8.86
C GLU A 22 -6.13 8.77 -7.73
N ALA A 23 -6.07 7.85 -6.77
CA ALA A 23 -5.10 7.92 -5.67
C ALA A 23 -3.67 7.80 -6.19
N ASP A 24 -3.39 6.89 -7.13
CA ASP A 24 -2.08 6.77 -7.75
C ASP A 24 -1.64 8.10 -8.41
N GLY A 25 -2.52 8.73 -9.19
CA GLY A 25 -2.24 10.05 -9.79
C GLY A 25 -1.91 11.13 -8.75
N ARG A 26 -2.68 11.21 -7.65
CA ARG A 26 -2.43 12.16 -6.55
C ARG A 26 -1.12 11.88 -5.84
N VAL A 27 -0.83 10.62 -5.54
CA VAL A 27 0.41 10.19 -4.88
C VAL A 27 1.62 10.48 -5.76
N ARG A 28 1.56 10.23 -7.08
CA ARG A 28 2.64 10.55 -8.01
C ARG A 28 2.96 12.04 -8.01
N ALA A 29 1.94 12.89 -8.13
CA ALA A 29 2.13 14.34 -8.11
C ALA A 29 2.75 14.83 -6.79
N TRP A 30 2.23 14.36 -5.64
CA TRP A 30 2.75 14.71 -4.32
C TRP A 30 4.18 14.21 -4.08
N ALA A 31 4.50 13.03 -4.62
CA ALA A 31 5.80 12.39 -4.47
C ALA A 31 6.85 12.94 -5.45
N GLY A 32 6.49 13.80 -6.39
CA GLY A 32 7.35 14.21 -7.50
C GLY A 32 7.77 13.02 -8.38
N ALA A 33 6.86 12.07 -8.57
CA ALA A 33 7.07 10.82 -9.29
C ALA A 33 6.31 10.82 -10.63
N GLU A 34 6.57 11.82 -11.47
CA GLU A 34 5.88 11.99 -12.76
C GLU A 34 6.48 11.05 -13.82
N GLU A 35 7.81 11.00 -13.93
CA GLU A 35 8.50 10.17 -14.92
C GLU A 35 8.86 8.79 -14.38
N LYS A 36 9.19 8.70 -13.09
CA LYS A 36 9.59 7.47 -12.41
C LYS A 36 9.22 7.50 -10.92
N PRO A 37 9.07 6.33 -10.27
CA PRO A 37 8.86 6.25 -8.84
C PRO A 37 9.94 6.97 -8.04
N SER A 38 9.52 7.65 -6.97
CA SER A 38 10.41 8.30 -6.01
C SER A 38 10.38 7.58 -4.67
N ALA A 39 11.31 7.91 -3.78
CA ALA A 39 11.31 7.39 -2.42
C ALA A 39 10.00 7.68 -1.67
N LYS A 40 9.33 8.81 -1.98
CA LYS A 40 8.01 9.16 -1.41
C LYS A 40 6.88 8.32 -2.00
N PHE A 41 6.95 8.00 -3.29
CA PHE A 41 5.96 7.14 -3.95
C PHE A 41 5.96 5.73 -3.33
N ARG A 42 7.15 5.24 -2.99
CA ARG A 42 7.34 3.99 -2.28
C ARG A 42 6.56 3.92 -0.97
N ASP A 43 6.47 5.03 -0.23
CA ASP A 43 5.83 5.05 1.09
C ASP A 43 4.31 4.85 1.04
N ALA A 44 3.70 4.99 -0.13
CA ALA A 44 2.28 4.67 -0.36
C ALA A 44 2.01 3.17 -0.60
N HIS A 45 3.06 2.37 -0.74
CA HIS A 45 2.99 0.95 -1.12
C HIS A 45 3.60 0.07 -0.04
N VAL A 46 3.09 -1.16 0.09
CA VAL A 46 3.61 -2.13 1.09
C VAL A 46 4.83 -2.89 0.56
N TRP A 47 4.91 -3.09 -0.75
CA TRP A 47 5.98 -3.87 -1.38
C TRP A 47 6.42 -3.23 -2.69
N TYR A 48 7.70 -3.35 -3.00
CA TYR A 48 8.20 -3.08 -4.35
C TYR A 48 9.32 -4.02 -4.77
N ASP A 49 9.45 -4.23 -6.09
CA ASP A 49 10.57 -4.93 -6.70
C ASP A 49 11.82 -4.03 -6.68
N GLY A 50 12.80 -4.42 -5.87
CA GLY A 50 14.06 -3.71 -5.71
C GLY A 50 15.00 -3.84 -6.91
N ASP A 51 14.78 -4.82 -7.79
CA ASP A 51 15.57 -5.00 -9.02
C ASP A 51 15.09 -4.07 -10.14
N HIS A 52 13.85 -3.56 -10.03
CA HIS A 52 13.24 -2.64 -10.99
C HIS A 52 12.63 -1.39 -10.30
N PRO A 53 13.41 -0.64 -9.50
CA PRO A 53 12.86 0.43 -8.65
C PRO A 53 12.37 1.65 -9.44
N ASP A 54 12.74 1.76 -10.71
CA ASP A 54 12.40 2.84 -11.63
C ASP A 54 11.07 2.62 -12.40
N LYS A 55 10.42 1.46 -12.24
CA LYS A 55 9.14 1.17 -12.89
C LYS A 55 7.97 1.25 -11.91
N PHE A 56 6.88 1.92 -12.30
CA PHE A 56 5.68 2.02 -11.44
C PHE A 56 5.04 0.66 -11.16
N GLU A 57 5.02 -0.25 -12.14
CA GLU A 57 4.47 -1.61 -12.01
C GLU A 57 5.18 -2.48 -10.96
N SER A 58 6.42 -2.10 -10.60
CA SER A 58 7.19 -2.75 -9.55
C SER A 58 6.65 -2.51 -8.15
N TYR A 59 5.79 -1.50 -7.96
CA TYR A 59 5.23 -1.13 -6.67
C TYR A 59 3.83 -1.73 -6.53
N LYS A 60 3.64 -2.53 -5.48
CA LYS A 60 2.42 -3.33 -5.28
C LYS A 60 1.77 -2.99 -3.96
N LEU A 61 0.46 -3.28 -3.89
CA LEU A 61 -0.36 -3.07 -2.70
C LEU A 61 -0.34 -1.60 -2.26
N PRO A 62 -0.89 -0.68 -3.10
CA PRO A 62 -1.12 0.69 -2.67
C PRO A 62 -2.09 0.69 -1.50
N ILE A 63 -1.73 1.41 -0.44
CA ILE A 63 -2.54 1.52 0.78
C ILE A 63 -2.86 2.97 1.17
N ALA A 64 -2.37 3.94 0.41
CA ALA A 64 -2.42 5.34 0.80
C ALA A 64 -2.89 6.26 -0.34
N ASP A 65 -3.36 7.44 0.05
CA ASP A 65 -3.76 8.54 -0.83
C ASP A 65 -3.34 9.87 -0.20
N VAL A 66 -3.26 10.93 -1.00
CA VAL A 66 -2.93 12.28 -0.55
C VAL A 66 -4.21 13.03 -0.20
N ILE A 67 -4.41 13.30 1.09
CA ILE A 67 -5.63 13.92 1.62
C ILE A 67 -5.24 15.13 2.46
N GLY A 68 -5.64 16.33 2.03
CA GLY A 68 -5.27 17.57 2.70
C GLY A 68 -3.77 17.87 2.61
N GLY A 69 -3.09 17.41 1.56
CA GLY A 69 -1.65 17.63 1.34
C GLY A 69 -0.73 16.63 2.04
N GLU A 70 -1.29 15.67 2.77
CA GLU A 70 -0.55 14.64 3.51
C GLU A 70 -0.90 13.24 3.00
N LEU A 71 0.10 12.36 2.97
CA LEU A 71 -0.09 10.95 2.66
C LEU A 71 -0.75 10.23 3.84
N LYS A 72 -1.92 9.65 3.62
CA LYS A 72 -2.69 8.94 4.65
C LYS A 72 -2.97 7.52 4.21
N ALA A 73 -2.86 6.55 5.13
CA ALA A 73 -3.31 5.19 4.87
C ALA A 73 -4.84 5.19 4.81
N VAL A 74 -5.39 4.64 3.73
CA VAL A 74 -6.83 4.61 3.48
C VAL A 74 -7.39 3.25 3.89
N PRO A 75 -8.35 3.17 4.82
CA PRO A 75 -8.87 1.89 5.31
C PRO A 75 -9.33 0.93 4.21
N HIS A 76 -10.08 1.44 3.22
CA HIS A 76 -10.50 0.65 2.06
C HIS A 76 -9.32 0.08 1.25
N ALA A 77 -8.25 0.84 1.08
CA ALA A 77 -7.05 0.40 0.35
C ALA A 77 -6.28 -0.69 1.14
N VAL A 78 -6.15 -0.52 2.46
CA VAL A 78 -5.54 -1.54 3.34
C VAL A 78 -6.33 -2.85 3.29
N MET A 79 -7.67 -2.77 3.33
CA MET A 79 -8.53 -3.95 3.22
C MET A 79 -8.40 -4.64 1.85
N ALA A 80 -8.39 -3.85 0.77
CA ALA A 80 -8.18 -4.37 -0.58
C ALA A 80 -6.81 -5.06 -0.73
N ALA A 81 -5.74 -4.45 -0.21
CA ALA A 81 -4.41 -5.05 -0.18
C ALA A 81 -4.39 -6.38 0.59
N GLY A 82 -5.05 -6.43 1.75
CA GLY A 82 -5.18 -7.66 2.53
C GLY A 82 -5.96 -8.76 1.78
N ALA A 83 -7.03 -8.41 1.07
CA ALA A 83 -7.78 -9.35 0.25
C ALA A 83 -6.94 -9.91 -0.91
N VAL A 84 -6.13 -9.07 -1.59
CA VAL A 84 -5.23 -9.52 -2.66
C VAL A 84 -4.16 -10.46 -2.10
N VAL A 85 -3.60 -10.20 -0.92
CA VAL A 85 -2.68 -11.12 -0.23
C VAL A 85 -3.36 -12.46 0.12
N GLN A 86 -4.69 -12.47 0.26
CA GLN A 86 -5.50 -13.68 0.46
C GLN A 86 -6.03 -14.30 -0.84
N GLY A 87 -5.50 -13.89 -2.01
CA GLY A 87 -5.84 -14.51 -3.30
C GLY A 87 -6.96 -13.82 -4.07
N ALA A 88 -7.53 -12.72 -3.56
CA ALA A 88 -8.45 -11.91 -4.38
C ALA A 88 -7.73 -11.42 -5.65
N ARG A 89 -8.46 -11.35 -6.77
CA ARG A 89 -7.92 -10.94 -8.08
C ARG A 89 -6.72 -11.78 -8.57
N GLY A 90 -6.61 -13.04 -8.13
CA GLY A 90 -5.51 -13.93 -8.51
C GLY A 90 -4.28 -13.88 -7.61
N GLY A 91 -4.32 -13.09 -6.52
CA GLY A 91 -3.21 -12.96 -5.59
C GLY A 91 -2.26 -11.81 -5.92
N VAL A 92 -1.30 -11.57 -5.03
CA VAL A 92 -0.19 -10.64 -5.29
C VAL A 92 0.99 -11.42 -5.85
N ASP A 93 1.51 -10.98 -6.99
CA ASP A 93 2.72 -11.54 -7.59
C ASP A 93 3.97 -11.00 -6.87
N VAL A 94 4.46 -11.74 -5.87
CA VAL A 94 5.66 -11.44 -5.05
C VAL A 94 6.35 -12.75 -4.63
N PRO A 95 7.63 -12.71 -4.25
CA PRO A 95 8.31 -13.88 -3.67
C PRO A 95 7.59 -14.40 -2.42
N ALA A 96 7.48 -15.73 -2.29
CA ALA A 96 6.78 -16.37 -1.18
C ALA A 96 7.34 -15.96 0.20
N GLU A 97 8.65 -15.73 0.29
CA GLU A 97 9.34 -15.28 1.51
C GLU A 97 9.01 -13.84 1.94
N ASP A 98 8.41 -13.03 1.07
CA ASP A 98 7.98 -11.67 1.39
C ASP A 98 6.54 -11.63 1.91
N VAL A 99 5.73 -12.67 1.65
CA VAL A 99 4.30 -12.72 2.01
C VAL A 99 4.08 -12.51 3.50
N GLU A 100 4.84 -13.20 4.36
CA GLU A 100 4.70 -13.07 5.82
C GLU A 100 5.10 -11.67 6.32
N ARG A 101 6.09 -11.04 5.67
CA ARG A 101 6.51 -9.66 5.96
C ARG A 101 5.44 -8.65 5.51
N ILE A 102 4.81 -8.88 4.36
CA ILE A 102 3.67 -8.08 3.84
C ILE A 102 2.48 -8.18 4.79
N LYS A 103 2.10 -9.40 5.21
CA LYS A 103 1.04 -9.63 6.20
C LYS A 103 1.35 -8.90 7.50
N SER A 104 2.56 -9.04 8.03
CA SER A 104 2.99 -8.34 9.24
C SER A 104 2.93 -6.82 9.11
N HIS A 105 3.23 -6.27 7.93
CA HIS A 105 3.09 -4.83 7.65
C HIS A 105 1.61 -4.42 7.68
N LEU A 106 0.77 -5.09 6.89
CA LEU A 106 -0.67 -4.80 6.82
C LEU A 106 -1.36 -4.98 8.17
N ALA A 107 -1.00 -6.01 8.95
CA ALA A 107 -1.55 -6.28 10.28
C ALA A 107 -1.41 -5.08 11.23
N LYS A 108 -0.33 -4.29 11.12
CA LYS A 108 -0.18 -3.05 11.91
C LYS A 108 -1.23 -2.00 11.53
N TYR A 109 -1.56 -1.87 10.25
CA TYR A 109 -2.63 -0.98 9.81
C TYR A 109 -4.02 -1.52 10.18
N TYR A 110 -4.26 -2.84 10.08
CA TYR A 110 -5.48 -3.46 10.61
C TYR A 110 -5.66 -3.16 12.10
N ALA A 111 -4.62 -3.34 12.92
CA ALA A 111 -4.66 -2.98 14.33
C ALA A 111 -4.93 -1.48 14.55
N LYS A 112 -4.32 -0.59 13.76
CA LYS A 112 -4.57 0.87 13.82
C LYS A 112 -6.03 1.23 13.48
N MET A 113 -6.67 0.46 12.61
CA MET A 113 -8.09 0.60 12.28
C MET A 113 -9.04 -0.06 13.30
N GLY A 114 -8.51 -0.81 14.28
CA GLY A 114 -9.31 -1.62 15.21
C GLY A 114 -9.92 -2.88 14.56
N GLU A 115 -9.31 -3.38 13.49
CA GLU A 115 -9.80 -4.50 12.69
C GLU A 115 -8.88 -5.73 12.81
N THR A 116 -9.43 -6.93 12.62
CA THR A 116 -8.65 -8.18 12.52
C THR A 116 -8.32 -8.48 11.05
N PRO A 117 -7.03 -8.68 10.70
CA PRO A 117 -6.65 -9.03 9.34
C PRO A 117 -7.23 -10.39 8.92
N PRO A 118 -7.46 -10.61 7.62
CA PRO A 118 -8.22 -11.77 7.15
C PRO A 118 -7.52 -13.12 7.34
N TRP A 119 -6.20 -13.16 7.54
CA TRP A 119 -5.44 -14.39 7.80
C TRP A 119 -5.38 -14.78 9.28
N ASP A 120 -5.85 -13.93 10.19
CA ASP A 120 -5.93 -14.21 11.63
C ASP A 120 -7.39 -14.50 12.08
N ARG A 121 -8.28 -14.75 11.12
CA ARG A 121 -9.70 -15.07 11.37
C ARG A 121 -9.98 -16.57 11.34
#